data_AF-A0AAU7U5T8-F1
#
_entry.id   AF-A0AAU7U5T8-F1
#
_cell.length_a   1.000
_cell.length_b   1.000
_cell.length_c   1.000
_cell.angle_alpha   90.00
_cell.angle_beta   90.00
_cell.angle_gamma   90.00
#
_symmetry.space_group_name_H-M   'P 1'
#
loop_
_entity.id
_entity.type
_entity.pdbx_description
1 polymer ?
#
loop_
_entity_poly.entity_id
_entity_poly.type
_entity_poly.pdbx_seq_one_letter_code
_entity_poly.pdbx_strand_id
1 'polypeptide(L)'
;MRPFFIRAPSGELIAFHHIVRLEVETTGVLDQLRHEVHATTVTGDKHVLGTTRGPGAREQAEHLIAELLRQGDVPDVRPSLVADARPSR
;
A
#
# COMPACT_ATOMS: atom_id res chain seq x y z
N MET A 1 -14.61 10.15 0.06
CA MET A 1 -13.28 9.50 0.05
C MET A 1 -12.90 9.26 -1.41
N ARG A 2 -11.77 9.78 -1.91
CA ARG A 2 -11.32 9.43 -3.27
C ARG A 2 -10.83 7.98 -3.27
N PRO A 3 -11.10 7.19 -4.33
CA PRO A 3 -10.70 5.80 -4.34
C PRO A 3 -9.17 5.68 -4.42
N PHE A 4 -8.57 5.07 -3.40
CA PHE A 4 -7.16 4.69 -3.37
C PHE A 4 -7.02 3.27 -3.90
N PHE A 5 -6.18 3.10 -4.93
CA PHE A 5 -5.92 1.81 -5.55
C PHE A 5 -4.45 1.44 -5.39
N ILE A 6 -4.20 0.18 -5.05
CA ILE A 6 -2.86 -0.41 -5.01
C ILE A 6 -2.68 -1.24 -6.27
N ARG A 7 -1.56 -1.04 -6.97
CA ARG A 7 -1.18 -1.89 -8.10
C ARG A 7 -0.38 -3.08 -7.59
N ALA A 8 -0.93 -4.27 -7.72
CA ALA A 8 -0.24 -5.52 -7.42
C ALA A 8 0.85 -5.82 -8.47
N PRO A 9 1.87 -6.64 -8.16
CA PRO A 9 2.87 -7.08 -9.13
C PRO A 9 2.28 -7.85 -10.33
N SER A 10 1.12 -8.48 -10.15
CA SER A 10 0.35 -9.10 -11.24
C SER A 10 -0.19 -8.10 -12.26
N GLY A 11 -0.17 -6.80 -11.96
CA GLY A 11 -0.75 -5.73 -12.76
C GLY A 11 -2.20 -5.37 -12.38
N GLU A 12 -2.81 -6.16 -11.49
CA GLU A 12 -4.15 -5.91 -10.95
C GLU A 12 -4.21 -4.64 -10.10
N LEU A 13 -5.35 -3.94 -10.14
CA LEU A 13 -5.64 -2.78 -9.29
C LEU A 13 -6.60 -3.20 -8.18
N ILE A 14 -6.15 -3.11 -6.94
CA ILE A 14 -6.91 -3.49 -5.75
C ILE A 14 -7.34 -2.21 -5.04
N ALA A 15 -8.65 -2.05 -4.86
CA ALA A 15 -9.20 -0.93 -4.12
C ALA A 15 -8.88 -1.09 -2.63
N PHE A 16 -8.20 -0.11 -2.04
CA PHE A 16 -7.74 -0.20 -0.65
C PHE A 16 -8.89 -0.36 0.35
N HIS A 17 -10.01 0.31 0.13
CA HIS A 17 -11.20 0.21 0.98
C HIS A 17 -11.91 -1.15 0.88
N HIS A 18 -11.54 -2.00 -0.08
CA HIS A 18 -11.98 -3.40 -0.13
C HIS A 18 -11.03 -4.33 0.63
N ILE A 19 -9.89 -3.86 1.13
CA ILE A 19 -8.94 -4.70 1.87
C ILE A 19 -9.38 -4.75 3.33
N VAL A 20 -9.58 -5.97 3.85
CA VAL A 20 -9.95 -6.21 5.25
C VAL A 20 -8.78 -6.69 6.10
N ARG A 21 -7.70 -7.16 5.46
CA ARG A 21 -6.50 -7.66 6.13
C ARG A 21 -5.27 -7.44 5.27
N LEU A 22 -4.20 -6.96 5.90
CA LEU A 22 -2.85 -6.93 5.35
C LEU A 22 -1.95 -7.79 6.24
N GLU A 23 -1.13 -8.64 5.64
CA GLU A 23 -0.23 -9.52 6.37
C GLU A 23 1.08 -9.76 5.64
N VAL A 24 2.14 -10.09 6.38
CA VAL A 24 3.41 -10.52 5.82
C VAL A 24 3.49 -12.04 5.94
N GLU A 25 3.54 -12.72 4.81
CA GLU A 25 3.85 -14.15 4.76
C GLU A 25 5.31 -14.37 4.42
N THR A 26 5.93 -15.34 5.07
CA THR A 26 7.30 -15.74 4.79
C THR A 26 7.28 -17.05 4.03
N THR A 27 7.88 -17.07 2.84
CA THR A 27 7.92 -18.24 1.97
C THR A 27 9.36 -18.60 1.62
N GLY A 28 9.65 -19.89 1.40
CA GLY A 28 10.97 -20.39 1.01
C GLY A 28 11.74 -21.10 2.12
N VAL A 29 12.96 -21.53 1.77
CA VAL A 29 13.94 -22.18 2.67
C VAL A 29 15.02 -21.16 3.07
N LEU A 30 15.78 -21.42 4.14
CA LEU A 30 16.71 -20.46 4.80
C LEU A 30 17.49 -19.52 3.86
N ASP A 31 18.10 -20.03 2.79
CA ASP A 31 18.92 -19.23 1.86
C ASP A 31 18.10 -18.46 0.80
N GLN A 32 16.80 -18.69 0.75
CA GLN A 32 15.87 -18.13 -0.24
C GLN A 32 14.61 -17.55 0.40
N LEU A 33 14.69 -17.12 1.67
CA LEU A 33 13.57 -16.52 2.36
C LEU A 33 13.04 -15.31 1.57
N ARG A 34 11.73 -15.33 1.33
CA ARG A 34 10.96 -14.27 0.71
C ARG A 34 9.90 -13.83 1.69
N HIS A 35 9.68 -12.52 1.75
CA HIS A 35 8.58 -11.94 2.51
C HIS A 35 7.62 -11.31 1.52
N GLU A 36 6.36 -11.74 1.58
CA GLU A 36 5.31 -11.29 0.70
C GLU A 36 4.28 -10.53 1.51
N VAL A 37 3.93 -9.33 1.06
CA VAL A 37 2.79 -8.59 1.61
C VAL A 37 1.55 -9.08 0.90
N HIS A 38 0.61 -9.64 1.64
CA HIS A 38 -0.67 -10.12 1.14
C HIS A 38 -1.80 -9.21 1.59
N ALA A 39 -2.74 -8.97 0.69
CA ALA A 39 -4.02 -8.33 0.96
C ALA A 39 -5.15 -9.35 0.82
N THR A 40 -6.02 -9.41 1.82
CA THR A 40 -7.31 -10.11 1.72
C THR A 40 -8.41 -9.08 1.52
N THR A 41 -9.25 -9.29 0.50
CA THR A 41 -10.37 -8.40 0.20
C THR A 41 -11.65 -8.80 0.92
N VAL A 42 -12.67 -7.95 0.88
CA VAL A 42 -14.03 -8.24 1.38
C VAL A 42 -14.68 -9.46 0.72
N THR A 43 -14.27 -9.82 -0.50
CA THR A 43 -14.74 -11.03 -1.21
C THR A 43 -14.01 -12.30 -0.76
N GLY A 44 -12.97 -12.16 0.07
CA GLY A 44 -12.12 -13.26 0.53
C GLY A 44 -10.94 -13.57 -0.39
N ASP A 45 -10.79 -12.82 -1.49
CA ASP A 45 -9.69 -13.01 -2.43
C ASP A 45 -8.37 -12.54 -1.81
N LYS A 46 -7.30 -13.28 -2.10
CA LYS A 46 -5.95 -13.00 -1.59
C LYS A 46 -5.03 -12.58 -2.71
N HIS A 47 -4.37 -11.44 -2.54
CA HIS A 47 -3.49 -10.85 -3.55
C HIS A 47 -2.12 -10.51 -2.94
N VAL A 48 -1.05 -10.78 -3.68
CA VAL A 48 0.30 -10.30 -3.32
C VAL A 48 0.42 -8.84 -3.75
N LEU A 49 0.78 -7.96 -2.82
CA LEU A 49 1.02 -6.54 -3.07
C LEU A 49 2.50 -6.22 -3.29
N GLY A 50 3.40 -7.03 -2.74
CA GLY A 50 4.84 -6.84 -2.89
C GLY A 50 5.62 -8.04 -2.36
N THR A 51 6.84 -8.19 -2.85
CA THR A 51 7.76 -9.25 -2.45
C THR A 51 9.12 -8.66 -2.18
N THR A 52 9.67 -8.93 -1.00
CA THR A 52 11.02 -8.52 -0.59
C THR A 52 11.88 -9.75 -0.32
N ARG A 53 13.21 -9.62 -0.49
CA ARG A 53 14.18 -10.71 -0.32
C ARG A 53 15.46 -10.22 0.33
N GLY A 54 16.14 -11.14 1.02
CA GLY A 54 17.44 -10.88 1.65
C GLY A 54 17.34 -10.32 3.08
N PRO A 55 18.47 -9.92 3.67
CA PRO A 55 18.51 -9.36 5.02
C PRO A 55 17.62 -8.12 5.15
N GLY A 56 16.81 -8.05 6.21
CA GLY A 56 15.88 -6.93 6.45
C GLY A 56 14.60 -6.96 5.59
N ALA A 57 14.40 -8.01 4.76
CA ALA A 57 13.22 -8.09 3.89
C ALA A 57 11.89 -8.10 4.67
N ARG A 58 11.87 -8.70 5.86
CA ARG A 58 10.69 -8.66 6.74
C ARG A 58 10.34 -7.22 7.14
N GLU A 59 11.30 -6.45 7.62
CA GLU A 59 11.11 -5.05 8.02
C GLU A 59 10.66 -4.19 6.83
N GLN A 60 11.21 -4.44 5.64
CA GLN A 60 10.77 -3.76 4.41
C GLN A 60 9.31 -4.10 4.05
N ALA A 61 8.89 -5.35 4.22
CA ALA A 61 7.50 -5.76 3.99
C ALA A 61 6.55 -5.13 5.02
N GLU A 62 6.94 -5.08 6.29
CA GLU A 62 6.18 -4.39 7.35
C GLU A 62 6.10 -2.88 7.11
N HIS A 63 7.20 -2.25 6.64
CA HIS A 63 7.22 -0.84 6.25
C HIS A 63 6.28 -0.54 5.08
N LEU A 64 6.21 -1.45 4.09
CA LEU A 64 5.25 -1.33 2.99
C LEU A 64 3.80 -1.34 3.51
N ILE A 65 3.45 -2.23 4.45
CA ILE A 65 2.12 -2.22 5.08
C ILE A 65 1.86 -0.88 5.78
N ALA A 66 2.81 -0.38 6.56
CA ALA A 66 2.67 0.89 7.27
C ALA A 66 2.43 2.06 6.32
N GLU A 67 3.15 2.11 5.19
CA GLU A 67 2.98 3.14 4.17
C GLU A 67 1.61 3.05 3.49
N LEU A 68 1.13 1.84 3.18
CA LEU A 68 -0.20 1.63 2.61
C LEU A 68 -1.31 2.07 3.57
N LEU A 69 -1.18 1.73 4.86
CA LEU A 69 -2.13 2.18 5.89
C LEU A 69 -2.10 3.70 6.03
N ARG A 70 -0.92 4.31 6.05
CA ARG A 70 -0.76 5.76 6.12
C ARG A 70 -1.42 6.46 4.93
N GLN A 71 -1.21 5.96 3.71
CA GLN A 71 -1.84 6.50 2.51
C GLN A 71 -3.36 6.33 2.50
N GLY A 72 -3.86 5.22 3.06
CA GLY A 72 -5.29 4.97 3.20
C GLY A 72 -5.98 5.84 4.26
N ASP A 73 -5.25 6.28 5.28
CA ASP A 73 -5.76 7.04 6.44
C ASP A 73 -5.65 8.55 6.29
N VAL A 74 -4.89 9.09 5.32
CA VAL A 74 -4.75 10.54 5.13
C VAL A 74 -6.05 11.15 4.59
N PRO A 75 -6.80 11.96 5.38
CA PRO A 75 -7.81 12.84 4.82
C PRO A 75 -7.11 13.93 3.98
N ASP A 76 -7.64 14.18 2.79
CA ASP A 76 -7.10 15.06 1.75
C ASP A 76 -6.90 16.51 2.26
N VAL A 77 -5.74 16.81 2.88
CA VAL A 77 -5.31 18.19 3.15
C VAL A 77 -4.46 18.63 1.97
N ARG A 78 -5.11 19.18 0.94
CA ARG A 78 -4.37 20.03 0.01
C ARG A 78 -4.06 21.36 0.73
N PRO A 79 -2.82 21.85 0.71
CA PRO A 79 -2.61 23.28 0.78
C PRO A 79 -3.18 23.83 -0.52
N SER A 80 -4.30 24.57 -0.43
CA SER A 80 -4.78 25.38 -1.54
C SER A 80 -3.61 26.22 -2.02
N LEU A 81 -3.11 25.90 -3.22
CA LEU A 81 -2.28 26.80 -4.00
C LEU A 81 -2.99 28.15 -3.99
N VAL A 82 -2.38 29.11 -3.30
CA VAL A 82 -2.61 30.53 -3.47
C VAL A 82 -2.40 30.82 -4.94
N ALA A 83 -3.48 30.79 -5.72
CA ALA A 83 -3.52 31.31 -7.07
C ALA A 83 -4.71 32.25 -7.14
N ASP A 84 -4.38 33.52 -7.29
CA ASP A 84 -5.21 34.65 -7.66
C ASP A 84 -6.22 35.21 -6.66
N ALA A 85 -5.73 36.20 -5.90
CA ALA A 85 -6.31 37.53 -5.99
C ALA A 85 -5.22 38.59 -5.83
N ARG A 86 -4.62 39.02 -6.96
CA ARG A 86 -4.20 40.42 -7.05
C ARG A 86 -5.48 41.26 -7.15
N PRO A 87 -5.73 42.24 -6.28
CA PRO A 87 -6.50 43.40 -6.67
C PRO A 87 -5.53 44.43 -7.23
N SER A 88 -5.75 44.78 -8.49
CA SER A 88 -5.20 45.95 -9.14
C SER A 88 -5.53 47.22 -8.33
N ARG A 89 -4.52 47.93 -7.83
CA ARG A 89 -4.36 49.40 -7.91
C ARG A 89 -3.17 49.87 -7.09
#